data_AF-A0A0P8A1V2-F1
#
_entry.id   AF-A0A0P8A1V2-F1
#
_cell.length_a   1.000
_cell.length_b   1.000
_cell.length_c   1.000
_cell.angle_alpha   90.00
_cell.angle_beta   90.00
_cell.angle_gamma   90.00
#
_symmetry.space_group_name_H-M   'P 1'
#
loop_
_entity.id
_entity.type
_entity.pdbx_description
1 polymer ?
#
loop_
_entity_poly.entity_id
_entity_poly.type
_entity_poly.pdbx_seq_one_letter_code
_entity_poly.pdbx_strand_id
1 'polypeptide(L)'
;MKFFRRNKKDTSDTNDAPAQTLSGDSTLRIIGDRASGKTAYLASLAYWPNANPDSPVDSVTPIGEEGEELVEKARDLLEQGLELEPTDLNADIDEVKDYTLSINLKDRFSWLRGEGKQVQLNVSCKDYAGEFFSDLLYKSGDSRLEDYLEDCCLATGLLFLVDGTTHRKDRDYAMGMEKFLMELDRSQVELQQRRIALVLSKCEQSELWVNRHEPQKLVKARFPKLSSQLEIWSRGGNGSVDYFTTSAFGILGRQYPEPNSKRLRRSRDGTTSVIKKPKLWRPFGLVSPIYWLCTGERHRELDRD
;
A
#
# COMPACT_ATOMS: atom_id res chain seq x y z
N MET A 1 -18.49 25.40 67.51
CA MET A 1 -17.71 24.43 66.72
C MET A 1 -18.55 23.95 65.55
N LYS A 2 -18.32 24.48 64.35
CA LYS A 2 -18.98 24.07 63.10
C LYS A 2 -18.08 23.07 62.39
N PHE A 3 -18.51 21.82 62.26
CA PHE A 3 -17.82 20.82 61.45
C PHE A 3 -18.29 20.94 60.00
N PHE A 4 -17.37 21.35 59.12
CA PHE A 4 -17.56 21.38 57.68
C PHE A 4 -17.51 19.95 57.10
N ARG A 5 -18.61 19.51 56.48
CA ARG A 5 -18.65 18.34 55.59
C ARG A 5 -17.88 18.68 54.30
N ARG A 6 -16.84 17.91 54.00
CA ARG A 6 -16.08 17.99 52.74
C ARG A 6 -16.68 16.96 51.79
N ASN A 7 -17.47 17.40 50.81
CA ASN A 7 -17.89 16.55 49.70
C ASN A 7 -16.69 16.22 48.82
N LYS A 8 -16.45 14.92 48.63
CA LYS A 8 -15.49 14.37 47.70
C LYS A 8 -16.06 14.58 46.29
N LYS A 9 -15.34 15.34 45.46
CA LYS A 9 -15.70 15.57 44.05
C LYS A 9 -15.11 14.41 43.27
N ASP A 10 -15.96 13.52 42.78
CA ASP A 10 -15.59 12.53 41.77
C ASP A 10 -15.24 13.27 40.48
N THR A 11 -13.99 13.12 40.04
CA THR A 11 -13.53 13.55 38.71
C THR A 11 -13.29 12.29 37.89
N SER A 12 -14.33 11.85 37.19
CA SER A 12 -14.24 10.92 36.07
C SER A 12 -14.66 11.67 34.81
N ASP A 13 -13.79 12.54 34.32
CA ASP A 13 -13.93 13.12 32.99
C ASP A 13 -12.93 12.40 32.07
N THR A 14 -13.37 11.27 31.52
CA THR A 14 -12.76 10.71 30.30
C THR A 14 -13.23 11.56 29.13
N ASN A 15 -12.40 12.54 28.75
CA ASN A 15 -12.55 13.28 27.50
C ASN A 15 -12.10 12.38 26.34
N ASP A 16 -12.96 11.45 25.91
CA ASP A 16 -12.84 10.82 24.60
C ASP A 16 -13.39 11.81 23.56
N ALA A 17 -12.53 12.71 23.08
CA ALA A 17 -12.84 13.50 21.90
C ALA A 17 -12.92 12.57 20.68
N PRO A 18 -13.95 12.66 19.83
CA PRO A 18 -14.05 11.83 18.64
C PRO A 18 -12.87 12.11 17.70
N ALA A 19 -12.19 11.04 17.27
CA ALA A 19 -11.16 11.11 16.25
C ALA A 19 -11.74 11.78 14.99
N GLN A 20 -11.05 12.79 14.45
CA GLN A 20 -11.45 13.41 13.20
C GLN A 20 -10.86 12.61 12.03
N THR A 21 -11.73 12.16 11.13
CA THR A 21 -11.35 11.58 9.84
C THR A 21 -10.63 12.67 9.03
N LEU A 22 -9.31 12.58 8.95
CA LEU A 22 -8.45 13.64 8.38
C LEU A 22 -8.38 13.60 6.84
N SER A 23 -8.92 12.56 6.23
CA SER A 23 -9.20 12.47 4.80
C SER A 23 -10.59 11.89 4.65
N GLY A 24 -11.44 12.43 3.77
CA GLY A 24 -12.64 11.72 3.33
C GLY A 24 -12.28 10.30 2.86
N ASP A 25 -13.27 9.42 2.79
CA ASP A 25 -13.07 8.04 2.31
C ASP A 25 -12.27 8.08 0.99
N SER A 26 -11.05 7.55 1.04
CA SER A 26 -10.09 7.64 -0.07
C SER A 26 -10.19 6.38 -0.91
N THR A 27 -10.58 6.54 -2.16
CA THR A 27 -10.65 5.45 -3.12
C THR A 27 -9.29 5.29 -3.76
N LEU A 28 -8.61 4.18 -3.45
CA LEU A 28 -7.29 3.84 -3.93
C LEU A 28 -7.36 2.65 -4.89
N ARG A 29 -6.54 2.65 -5.93
CA ARG A 29 -6.40 1.49 -6.83
C ARG A 29 -4.99 0.94 -6.78
N ILE A 30 -4.89 -0.36 -6.52
CA ILE A 30 -3.62 -1.07 -6.44
C ILE A 30 -3.39 -1.77 -7.78
N ILE A 31 -2.39 -1.28 -8.49
CA ILE A 31 -2.09 -1.70 -9.85
C ILE A 31 -0.73 -2.38 -9.87
N GLY A 32 -0.61 -3.47 -10.61
CA GLY A 32 0.66 -4.15 -10.79
C GLY A 32 0.48 -5.57 -11.30
N ASP A 33 1.59 -6.17 -11.70
CA ASP A 33 1.55 -7.50 -12.29
C ASP A 33 1.13 -8.58 -11.30
N ARG A 34 0.77 -9.76 -11.81
CA ARG A 34 0.31 -10.90 -11.00
C ARG A 34 1.31 -11.26 -9.90
N ALA A 35 2.59 -11.20 -10.24
CA ALA A 35 3.66 -11.52 -9.31
C ALA A 35 4.04 -10.33 -8.40
N SER A 36 3.47 -9.13 -8.52
CA SER A 36 3.91 -7.99 -7.68
C SER A 36 3.52 -8.12 -6.21
N GLY A 37 2.62 -9.04 -5.86
CA GLY A 37 2.26 -9.34 -4.48
C GLY A 37 1.18 -8.40 -3.93
N LYS A 38 0.27 -7.91 -4.76
CA LYS A 38 -0.84 -7.02 -4.38
C LYS A 38 -1.72 -7.63 -3.29
N THR A 39 -2.20 -8.84 -3.50
CA THR A 39 -3.00 -9.58 -2.50
C THR A 39 -2.22 -9.83 -1.22
N ALA A 40 -0.93 -10.16 -1.31
CA ALA A 40 -0.07 -10.33 -0.14
C ALA A 40 0.12 -9.01 0.62
N TYR A 41 0.29 -7.89 -0.09
CA TYR A 41 0.38 -6.55 0.47
C TYR A 41 -0.91 -6.19 1.23
N LEU A 42 -2.08 -6.38 0.60
CA LEU A 42 -3.38 -6.09 1.20
C LEU A 42 -3.68 -6.99 2.39
N ALA A 43 -3.45 -8.30 2.27
CA ALA A 43 -3.64 -9.26 3.37
C ALA A 43 -2.72 -8.95 4.56
N SER A 44 -1.44 -8.62 4.30
CA SER A 44 -0.50 -8.22 5.35
C SER A 44 -0.88 -6.90 6.01
N LEU A 45 -1.45 -5.97 5.25
CA LEU A 45 -1.92 -4.68 5.75
C LEU A 45 -3.15 -4.87 6.64
N ALA A 46 -4.15 -5.62 6.17
CA ALA A 46 -5.39 -5.89 6.89
C ALA A 46 -5.13 -6.67 8.19
N TYR A 47 -4.26 -7.69 8.13
CA TYR A 47 -3.94 -8.51 9.30
C TYR A 47 -2.96 -7.85 10.28
N TRP A 48 -2.08 -6.98 9.78
CA TRP A 48 -1.11 -6.21 10.55
C TRP A 48 -0.32 -6.99 11.63
N PRO A 49 0.36 -8.10 11.27
CA PRO A 49 0.93 -9.04 12.23
C PRO A 49 2.18 -8.53 12.94
N ASN A 50 2.29 -8.89 14.23
CA ASN A 50 3.44 -8.59 15.11
C ASN A 50 3.94 -7.14 14.98
N ALA A 51 3.00 -6.19 14.94
CA ALA A 51 3.28 -4.77 14.83
C ALA A 51 4.33 -4.34 15.87
N ASN A 52 5.31 -3.55 15.43
CA ASN A 52 6.30 -2.97 16.35
C ASN A 52 5.56 -2.16 17.44
N PRO A 53 5.87 -2.31 18.74
CA PRO A 53 5.35 -1.39 19.75
C PRO A 53 5.68 0.07 19.45
N ASP A 54 6.86 0.31 18.85
CA ASP A 54 7.29 1.62 18.37
C ASP A 54 6.69 1.98 17.02
N SER A 55 5.87 1.12 16.40
CA SER A 55 5.17 1.43 15.15
C SER A 55 4.31 2.68 15.35
N PRO A 56 4.29 3.57 14.35
CA PRO A 56 3.39 4.72 14.34
C PRO A 56 1.92 4.34 14.11
N VAL A 57 1.68 3.15 13.55
CA VAL A 57 0.35 2.60 13.31
C VAL A 57 -0.15 2.01 14.61
N ASP A 58 -1.35 2.40 15.02
CA ASP A 58 -2.04 1.89 16.19
C ASP A 58 -2.80 0.61 15.85
N SER A 59 -3.66 0.67 14.84
CA SER A 59 -4.45 -0.46 14.37
C SER A 59 -4.77 -0.35 12.89
N VAL A 60 -4.96 -1.49 12.23
CA VAL A 60 -5.66 -1.59 10.94
C VAL A 60 -6.88 -2.46 11.17
N THR A 61 -8.06 -1.96 10.80
CA THR A 61 -9.33 -2.65 11.00
C THR A 61 -9.99 -2.86 9.64
N PRO A 62 -10.30 -4.11 9.23
CA PRO A 62 -11.11 -4.35 8.05
C PRO A 62 -12.53 -3.83 8.25
N ILE A 63 -13.15 -3.35 7.18
CA ILE A 63 -14.56 -2.95 7.15
C ILE A 63 -15.27 -3.79 6.08
N GLY A 64 -16.36 -4.44 6.48
CA GLY A 64 -17.15 -5.30 5.60
C GLY A 64 -16.58 -6.71 5.43
N GLU A 65 -17.34 -7.58 4.76
CA GLU A 65 -16.99 -8.99 4.56
C GLU A 65 -15.75 -9.15 3.67
N GLU A 66 -15.60 -8.30 2.66
CA GLU A 66 -14.46 -8.30 1.75
C GLU A 66 -13.16 -7.97 2.50
N GLY A 67 -13.20 -6.99 3.41
CA GLY A 67 -12.06 -6.65 4.26
C GLY A 67 -11.66 -7.82 5.18
N GLU A 68 -12.63 -8.52 5.75
CA GLU A 68 -12.39 -9.70 6.59
C GLU A 68 -11.79 -10.86 5.79
N GLU A 69 -12.16 -11.05 4.52
CA GLU A 69 -11.54 -12.06 3.65
C GLU A 69 -10.02 -11.85 3.50
N LEU A 70 -9.52 -10.60 3.52
CA LEU A 70 -8.08 -10.35 3.52
C LEU A 70 -7.42 -10.85 4.82
N VAL A 71 -8.09 -10.70 5.95
CA VAL A 71 -7.64 -11.21 7.24
C VAL A 71 -7.64 -12.74 7.24
N GLU A 72 -8.68 -13.36 6.68
CA GLU A 72 -8.75 -14.81 6.52
C GLU A 72 -7.63 -15.33 5.62
N LYS A 73 -7.38 -14.71 4.45
CA LYS A 73 -6.24 -15.06 3.58
C LYS A 73 -4.91 -14.96 4.32
N ALA A 74 -4.73 -13.92 5.13
CA ALA A 74 -3.51 -13.75 5.93
C ALA A 74 -3.36 -14.88 6.97
N ARG A 75 -4.39 -15.13 7.77
CA ARG A 75 -4.37 -16.12 8.86
C ARG A 75 -4.32 -17.55 8.32
N ASP A 76 -5.11 -17.86 7.33
CA ASP A 76 -5.37 -19.24 6.90
C ASP A 76 -4.37 -19.70 5.83
N LEU A 77 -3.74 -18.77 5.10
CA LEU A 77 -2.72 -19.09 4.09
C LEU A 77 -1.34 -18.57 4.48
N LEU A 78 -1.20 -17.25 4.68
CA LEU A 78 0.12 -16.67 4.93
C LEU A 78 0.70 -17.15 6.26
N GLU A 79 -0.03 -17.15 7.37
CA GLU A 79 0.50 -17.65 8.65
C GLU A 79 0.80 -19.14 8.64
N GLN A 80 0.25 -19.89 7.70
CA GLN A 80 0.56 -21.31 7.50
C GLN A 80 1.75 -21.53 6.56
N GLY A 81 2.34 -20.46 6.01
CA GLY A 81 3.44 -20.55 5.04
C GLY A 81 2.99 -21.07 3.68
N LEU A 82 1.71 -20.90 3.34
CA LEU A 82 1.12 -21.32 2.07
C LEU A 82 1.22 -20.20 1.03
N GLU A 83 1.17 -20.60 -0.24
CA GLU A 83 1.12 -19.68 -1.38
C GLU A 83 -0.32 -19.14 -1.50
N LEU A 84 -0.45 -17.82 -1.70
CA LEU A 84 -1.75 -17.24 -2.03
C LEU A 84 -2.14 -17.62 -3.45
N GLU A 85 -3.41 -17.96 -3.62
CA GLU A 85 -3.97 -18.15 -4.95
C GLU A 85 -3.94 -16.82 -5.72
N PRO A 86 -3.61 -16.84 -7.02
CA PRO A 86 -3.65 -15.62 -7.79
C PRO A 86 -5.09 -15.17 -8.05
N THR A 87 -5.29 -13.85 -8.15
CA THR A 87 -6.57 -13.24 -8.53
C THR A 87 -7.08 -13.79 -9.87
N ASP A 88 -8.41 -13.97 -9.97
CA ASP A 88 -9.06 -14.42 -11.19
C ASP A 88 -8.87 -13.40 -12.32
N LEU A 89 -8.51 -13.90 -13.50
CA LEU A 89 -8.26 -13.09 -14.70
C LEU A 89 -9.55 -12.75 -15.45
N ASN A 90 -10.61 -13.51 -15.21
CA ASN A 90 -11.86 -13.40 -15.95
C ASN A 90 -12.95 -12.64 -15.20
N ALA A 91 -12.67 -12.19 -13.96
CA ALA A 91 -13.60 -11.42 -13.16
C ALA A 91 -13.93 -10.09 -13.87
N ASP A 92 -15.22 -9.77 -13.95
CA ASP A 92 -15.65 -8.46 -14.44
C ASP A 92 -15.40 -7.38 -13.37
N ILE A 93 -15.35 -6.10 -13.76
CA ILE A 93 -15.02 -4.98 -12.86
C ILE A 93 -15.93 -4.91 -11.63
N ASP A 94 -17.20 -5.29 -11.79
CA ASP A 94 -18.22 -5.33 -10.74
C ASP A 94 -18.02 -6.51 -9.78
N GLU A 95 -17.28 -7.54 -10.21
CA GLU A 95 -16.91 -8.71 -9.39
C GLU A 95 -15.57 -8.48 -8.65
N VAL A 96 -14.79 -7.47 -9.06
CA VAL A 96 -13.56 -7.07 -8.36
C VAL A 96 -13.92 -6.38 -7.04
N LYS A 97 -13.67 -7.09 -5.94
CA LYS A 97 -13.98 -6.66 -4.58
C LYS A 97 -13.29 -5.35 -4.19
N ASP A 98 -14.05 -4.45 -3.58
CA ASP A 98 -13.55 -3.25 -2.88
C ASP A 98 -13.20 -3.61 -1.43
N TYR A 99 -11.91 -3.70 -1.13
CA TYR A 99 -11.42 -3.96 0.21
C TYR A 99 -11.33 -2.65 1.01
N THR A 100 -12.22 -2.46 1.97
CA THR A 100 -12.22 -1.27 2.82
C THR A 100 -11.45 -1.51 4.12
N LEU A 101 -10.48 -0.65 4.43
CA LEU A 101 -9.65 -0.70 5.63
C LEU A 101 -9.67 0.65 6.34
N SER A 102 -9.76 0.62 7.67
CA SER A 102 -9.54 1.78 8.54
C SER A 102 -8.19 1.68 9.24
N ILE A 103 -7.30 2.64 8.98
CA ILE A 103 -5.95 2.70 9.53
C ILE A 103 -5.90 3.83 10.56
N ASN A 104 -5.68 3.48 11.82
CA ASN A 104 -5.51 4.44 12.90
C ASN A 104 -4.03 4.63 13.20
N LEU A 105 -3.58 5.87 13.25
CA LEU A 105 -2.22 6.24 13.64
C LEU A 105 -2.21 6.78 15.07
N LYS A 106 -1.11 6.50 15.79
CA LYS A 106 -0.93 6.89 17.19
C LYS A 106 -0.89 8.40 17.36
N ASP A 107 -1.36 8.86 18.51
CA ASP A 107 -1.48 10.28 18.84
C ASP A 107 -0.14 11.03 18.89
N ARG A 108 1.01 10.35 18.98
CA ARG A 108 2.32 11.02 18.78
C ARG A 108 2.54 11.53 17.34
N PHE A 109 1.52 11.51 16.48
CA PHE A 109 1.48 12.18 15.18
C PHE A 109 0.71 13.49 15.21
N SER A 110 0.02 13.78 16.32
CA SER A 110 -0.96 14.85 16.43
C SER A 110 -0.34 16.19 16.84
N TRP A 111 0.76 16.16 17.60
CA TRP A 111 1.60 17.32 17.89
C TRP A 111 2.26 17.94 16.65
N LEU A 112 2.28 17.24 15.50
CA LEU A 112 2.87 17.71 14.24
C LEU A 112 1.93 18.61 13.42
N ARG A 113 0.63 18.64 13.74
CA ARG A 113 -0.34 19.61 13.16
C ARG A 113 -1.07 20.45 14.21
N GLY A 114 -0.65 20.39 15.47
CA GLY A 114 -1.04 21.33 16.52
C GLY A 114 -2.26 20.93 17.38
N GLU A 115 -2.81 19.73 17.23
CA GLU A 115 -3.94 19.28 18.04
C GLU A 115 -3.77 17.81 18.40
N GLY A 116 -3.87 17.48 19.70
CA GLY A 116 -3.74 16.14 20.32
C GLY A 116 -4.76 15.09 19.86
N LYS A 117 -4.88 14.86 18.56
CA LYS A 117 -5.89 14.03 17.89
C LYS A 117 -5.28 12.89 17.06
N GLN A 118 -5.87 11.71 17.20
CA GLN A 118 -5.55 10.53 16.39
C GLN A 118 -5.88 10.78 14.90
N VAL A 119 -5.01 10.28 14.00
CA VAL A 119 -5.23 10.32 12.55
C VAL A 119 -5.85 9.01 12.11
N GLN A 120 -7.02 9.07 11.49
CA GLN A 120 -7.70 7.93 10.90
C GLN A 120 -7.75 8.08 9.38
N LEU A 121 -7.33 7.03 8.66
CA LEU A 121 -7.43 6.92 7.20
C LEU A 121 -8.43 5.81 6.88
N ASN A 122 -9.50 6.14 6.16
CA ASN A 122 -10.41 5.15 5.60
C ASN A 122 -10.10 5.02 4.11
N VAL A 123 -9.73 3.81 3.69
CA VAL A 123 -9.32 3.53 2.32
C VAL A 123 -10.10 2.38 1.74
N SER A 124 -10.61 2.55 0.53
CA SER A 124 -11.16 1.46 -0.27
C SER A 124 -10.17 1.11 -1.37
N CYS A 125 -9.78 -0.16 -1.45
CA CYS A 125 -8.76 -0.66 -2.36
C CYS A 125 -9.33 -1.74 -3.28
N LYS A 126 -9.11 -1.63 -4.60
CA LYS A 126 -9.33 -2.75 -5.53
C LYS A 126 -8.01 -3.44 -5.89
N ASP A 127 -8.03 -4.79 -5.85
CA ASP A 127 -6.93 -5.67 -6.24
C ASP A 127 -7.19 -6.21 -7.65
N TYR A 128 -6.72 -5.49 -8.66
CA TYR A 128 -6.92 -5.88 -10.05
C TYR A 128 -6.12 -7.12 -10.46
N ALA A 129 -6.64 -7.87 -11.44
CA ALA A 129 -5.89 -8.92 -12.10
C ALA A 129 -4.55 -8.42 -12.66
N GLY A 130 -3.58 -9.32 -12.73
CA GLY A 130 -2.16 -9.01 -12.80
C GLY A 130 -1.56 -8.80 -14.20
N GLU A 131 -2.38 -8.49 -15.19
CA GLU A 131 -1.97 -8.32 -16.59
C GLU A 131 -2.04 -6.85 -17.04
N PHE A 132 -2.30 -5.92 -16.12
CA PHE A 132 -2.58 -4.52 -16.44
C PHE A 132 -1.60 -3.88 -17.45
N PHE A 133 -0.29 -3.95 -17.18
CA PHE A 133 0.70 -3.35 -18.08
C PHE A 133 0.80 -4.07 -19.43
N SER A 134 0.67 -5.40 -19.45
CA SER A 134 0.65 -6.14 -20.72
C SER A 134 -0.64 -5.87 -21.50
N ASP A 135 -1.77 -5.74 -20.84
CA ASP A 135 -3.06 -5.51 -21.47
C ASP A 135 -3.12 -4.11 -22.08
N LEU A 136 -2.59 -3.10 -21.39
CA LEU A 136 -2.34 -1.78 -21.98
C LEU A 136 -1.52 -1.83 -23.27
N LEU A 137 -0.55 -2.75 -23.35
CA LEU A 137 0.31 -2.88 -24.51
C LEU A 137 -0.38 -3.60 -25.67
N TYR A 138 -1.11 -4.68 -25.38
CA TYR A 138 -1.50 -5.69 -26.38
C TYR A 138 -3.02 -5.87 -26.56
N LYS A 139 -3.85 -5.35 -25.67
CA LYS A 139 -5.32 -5.52 -25.68
C LYS A 139 -6.07 -4.18 -25.82
N SER A 140 -5.63 -3.34 -26.76
CA SER A 140 -6.36 -2.11 -27.07
C SER A 140 -7.78 -2.43 -27.55
N GLY A 141 -8.79 -1.78 -26.97
CA GLY A 141 -10.22 -2.02 -27.29
C GLY A 141 -10.85 -3.21 -26.57
N ASP A 142 -10.17 -3.78 -25.57
CA ASP A 142 -10.77 -4.73 -24.64
C ASP A 142 -11.63 -3.98 -23.62
N SER A 143 -12.92 -4.32 -23.54
CA SER A 143 -13.88 -3.59 -22.69
C SER A 143 -13.53 -3.66 -21.20
N ARG A 144 -12.93 -4.76 -20.73
CA ARG A 144 -12.53 -4.89 -19.32
C ARG A 144 -11.37 -3.97 -18.99
N LEU A 145 -10.42 -3.84 -19.93
CA LEU A 145 -9.34 -2.89 -19.79
C LEU A 145 -9.85 -1.46 -19.76
N GLU A 146 -10.85 -1.13 -20.59
CA GLU A 146 -11.51 0.19 -20.59
C GLU A 146 -12.18 0.47 -19.24
N ASP A 147 -12.99 -0.45 -18.72
CA ASP A 147 -13.63 -0.34 -17.41
C ASP A 147 -12.59 -0.13 -16.28
N TYR A 148 -11.47 -0.86 -16.35
CA TYR A 148 -10.38 -0.75 -15.37
C TYR A 148 -9.72 0.63 -15.44
N LEU A 149 -9.54 1.18 -16.63
CA LEU A 149 -8.94 2.49 -16.83
C LEU A 149 -9.87 3.60 -16.35
N GLU A 150 -11.17 3.49 -16.63
CA GLU A 150 -12.18 4.45 -16.17
C GLU A 150 -12.23 4.49 -14.64
N ASP A 151 -12.26 3.33 -13.98
CA ASP A 151 -12.25 3.26 -12.52
C ASP A 151 -10.94 3.82 -11.93
N CYS A 152 -9.79 3.57 -12.56
CA CYS A 152 -8.52 4.19 -12.17
C CYS A 152 -8.53 5.72 -12.33
N CYS A 153 -9.22 6.26 -13.35
CA CYS A 153 -9.34 7.71 -13.55
C CYS A 153 -10.20 8.38 -12.47
N LEU A 154 -11.14 7.66 -11.86
CA LEU A 154 -12.02 8.14 -10.79
C LEU A 154 -11.38 8.04 -9.40
N ALA A 155 -10.31 7.27 -9.25
CA ALA A 155 -9.64 7.05 -7.98
C ALA A 155 -8.94 8.31 -7.46
N THR A 156 -8.99 8.51 -6.14
CA THR A 156 -8.28 9.62 -5.46
C THR A 156 -6.77 9.42 -5.40
N GLY A 157 -6.29 8.18 -5.53
CA GLY A 157 -4.88 7.85 -5.49
C GLY A 157 -4.58 6.50 -6.14
N LEU A 158 -3.41 6.41 -6.76
CA LEU A 158 -2.97 5.22 -7.50
C LEU A 158 -1.71 4.66 -6.86
N LEU A 159 -1.75 3.39 -6.48
CA LEU A 159 -0.61 2.68 -5.92
C LEU A 159 -0.12 1.65 -6.94
N PHE A 160 1.01 1.93 -7.57
CA PHE A 160 1.66 1.00 -8.47
C PHE A 160 2.63 0.11 -7.71
N LEU A 161 2.25 -1.15 -7.51
CA LEU A 161 3.08 -2.15 -6.84
C LEU A 161 3.90 -2.92 -7.89
N VAL A 162 5.23 -2.78 -7.84
CA VAL A 162 6.16 -3.44 -8.75
C VAL A 162 7.01 -4.45 -7.97
N ASP A 163 7.16 -5.67 -8.50
CA ASP A 163 8.13 -6.64 -7.97
C ASP A 163 9.55 -6.10 -8.20
N GLY A 164 10.27 -5.74 -7.12
CA GLY A 164 11.62 -5.19 -7.22
C GLY A 164 12.64 -6.12 -7.89
N THR A 165 12.34 -7.42 -8.01
CA THR A 165 13.18 -8.41 -8.69
C THR A 165 12.96 -8.44 -10.21
N THR A 166 11.93 -7.79 -10.74
CA THR A 166 11.52 -7.79 -12.16
C THR A 166 12.15 -6.69 -13.02
N HIS A 167 13.32 -6.16 -12.64
CA HIS A 167 14.04 -5.10 -13.38
C HIS A 167 14.19 -5.31 -14.90
N ARG A 168 14.15 -6.56 -15.39
CA ARG A 168 14.15 -6.88 -16.82
C ARG A 168 12.90 -6.41 -17.58
N LYS A 169 11.79 -6.17 -16.87
CA LYS A 169 10.52 -5.66 -17.39
C LYS A 169 10.45 -4.13 -17.40
N ASP A 170 11.51 -3.41 -17.02
CA ASP A 170 11.52 -1.94 -16.98
C ASP A 170 11.04 -1.30 -18.29
N ARG A 171 11.41 -1.86 -19.45
CA ARG A 171 10.91 -1.38 -20.74
C ARG A 171 9.39 -1.53 -20.86
N ASP A 172 8.86 -2.70 -20.52
CA ASP A 172 7.44 -3.01 -20.67
C ASP A 172 6.62 -2.18 -19.68
N TYR A 173 7.08 -2.04 -18.43
CA TYR A 173 6.48 -1.15 -17.44
C TYR A 173 6.50 0.31 -17.89
N ALA A 174 7.61 0.79 -18.46
CA ALA A 174 7.68 2.16 -18.96
C ALA A 174 6.69 2.41 -20.11
N MET A 175 6.59 1.48 -21.06
CA MET A 175 5.67 1.62 -22.19
C MET A 175 4.21 1.52 -21.75
N GLY A 176 3.89 0.60 -20.84
CA GLY A 176 2.53 0.49 -20.28
C GLY A 176 2.18 1.73 -19.45
N MET A 177 3.11 2.22 -18.62
CA MET A 177 2.93 3.44 -17.84
C MET A 177 2.70 4.65 -18.74
N GLU A 178 3.47 4.82 -19.82
CA GLU A 178 3.25 5.91 -20.78
C GLU A 178 1.83 5.91 -21.33
N LYS A 179 1.32 4.75 -21.78
CA LYS A 179 -0.07 4.62 -22.25
C LYS A 179 -1.08 4.95 -21.16
N PHE A 180 -0.88 4.44 -19.95
CA PHE A 180 -1.76 4.71 -18.82
C PHE A 180 -1.83 6.20 -18.48
N LEU A 181 -0.68 6.87 -18.42
CA LEU A 181 -0.60 8.31 -18.13
C LEU A 181 -1.29 9.14 -19.22
N MET A 182 -1.21 8.73 -20.50
CA MET A 182 -1.96 9.36 -21.58
C MET A 182 -3.48 9.25 -21.38
N GLU A 183 -3.99 8.10 -20.91
CA GLU A 183 -5.42 7.95 -20.61
C GLU A 183 -5.83 8.76 -19.38
N LEU A 184 -5.00 8.80 -18.34
CA LEU A 184 -5.23 9.68 -17.19
C LEU A 184 -5.32 11.15 -17.61
N ASP A 185 -4.41 11.62 -18.46
CA ASP A 185 -4.37 13.02 -18.91
C ASP A 185 -5.56 13.39 -19.80
N ARG A 186 -6.12 12.43 -20.54
CA ARG A 186 -7.32 12.63 -21.37
C ARG A 186 -8.61 12.68 -20.58
N SER A 187 -8.66 11.98 -19.45
CA SER A 187 -9.88 11.92 -18.65
C SER A 187 -10.27 13.31 -18.14
N GLN A 188 -11.52 13.72 -18.40
CA GLN A 188 -12.04 15.04 -18.05
C GLN A 188 -12.40 15.18 -16.56
N VAL A 189 -11.99 14.21 -15.73
CA VAL A 189 -12.29 14.19 -14.30
C VAL A 189 -11.38 15.20 -13.60
N GLU A 190 -11.97 16.31 -13.17
CA GLU A 190 -11.32 17.33 -12.35
C GLU A 190 -11.07 16.79 -10.93
N LEU A 191 -9.92 16.14 -10.74
CA LEU A 191 -9.39 15.83 -9.41
C LEU A 191 -8.43 16.95 -8.99
N GLN A 192 -8.56 17.46 -7.76
CA GLN A 192 -7.76 18.58 -7.26
C GLN A 192 -6.24 18.38 -7.42
N GLN A 193 -5.75 17.14 -7.27
CA GLN A 193 -4.39 16.75 -7.62
C GLN A 193 -4.23 15.22 -7.66
N ARG A 194 -3.87 14.65 -8.82
CA ARG A 194 -3.61 13.20 -8.94
C ARG A 194 -2.31 12.82 -8.24
N ARG A 195 -2.33 11.72 -7.47
CA ARG A 195 -1.16 11.18 -6.78
C ARG A 195 -0.89 9.74 -7.21
N ILE A 196 0.36 9.47 -7.58
CA ILE A 196 0.84 8.14 -7.94
C ILE A 196 1.95 7.74 -6.98
N ALA A 197 1.73 6.68 -6.21
CA ALA A 197 2.75 6.06 -5.38
C ALA A 197 3.35 4.87 -6.13
N LEU A 198 4.63 4.96 -6.51
CA LEU A 198 5.36 3.81 -7.06
C LEU A 198 6.03 3.04 -5.91
N VAL A 199 5.57 1.83 -5.67
CA VAL A 199 5.96 1.01 -4.53
C VAL A 199 6.74 -0.21 -5.02
N LEU A 200 8.02 -0.32 -4.62
CA LEU A 200 8.78 -1.55 -4.81
C LEU A 200 8.45 -2.54 -3.71
N SER A 201 7.88 -3.67 -4.12
CA SER A 201 7.61 -4.81 -3.25
C SER A 201 8.81 -5.74 -3.14
N LYS A 202 8.69 -6.69 -2.20
CA LYS A 202 9.67 -7.75 -1.93
C LYS A 202 11.01 -7.22 -1.43
N CYS A 203 11.00 -6.07 -0.77
CA CYS A 203 12.22 -5.44 -0.29
C CYS A 203 12.89 -6.19 0.87
N GLU A 204 12.32 -7.31 1.36
CA GLU A 204 13.04 -8.25 2.23
C GLU A 204 14.11 -9.05 1.50
N GLN A 205 14.06 -9.13 0.16
CA GLN A 205 15.10 -9.78 -0.63
C GLN A 205 16.42 -9.02 -0.47
N SER A 206 17.52 -9.75 -0.27
CA SER A 206 18.85 -9.19 0.03
C SER A 206 19.32 -8.16 -1.00
N GLU A 207 19.00 -8.38 -2.27
CA GLU A 207 19.37 -7.50 -3.38
C GLU A 207 18.62 -6.15 -3.39
N LEU A 208 17.53 -6.02 -2.62
CA LEU A 208 16.72 -4.80 -2.49
C LEU A 208 16.87 -4.17 -1.10
N TRP A 209 17.12 -4.99 -0.07
CA TRP A 209 17.18 -4.61 1.33
C TRP A 209 18.14 -3.45 1.62
N VAL A 210 19.32 -3.45 0.98
CA VAL A 210 20.41 -2.49 1.26
C VAL A 210 19.97 -1.03 1.05
N ASN A 211 19.22 -0.75 -0.03
CA ASN A 211 18.81 0.61 -0.40
C ASN A 211 17.32 0.87 -0.14
N ARG A 212 16.65 0.05 0.69
CA ARG A 212 15.20 0.16 0.91
C ARG A 212 14.78 1.53 1.48
N HIS A 213 15.64 2.16 2.27
CA HIS A 213 15.43 3.49 2.85
C HIS A 213 15.71 4.65 1.88
N GLU A 214 16.17 4.34 0.67
CA GLU A 214 16.35 5.30 -0.43
C GLU A 214 15.47 4.86 -1.63
N PRO A 215 14.13 4.81 -1.47
CA PRO A 215 13.22 4.19 -2.44
C PRO A 215 13.38 4.77 -3.85
N GLN A 216 13.48 6.09 -3.99
CA GLN A 216 13.66 6.74 -5.29
C GLN A 216 14.97 6.31 -5.97
N LYS A 217 16.08 6.21 -5.22
CA LYS A 217 17.36 5.75 -5.76
C LYS A 217 17.30 4.28 -6.16
N LEU A 218 16.66 3.45 -5.35
CA LEU A 218 16.48 2.03 -5.64
C LEU A 218 15.64 1.83 -6.91
N VAL A 219 14.53 2.56 -7.04
CA VAL A 219 13.70 2.58 -8.26
C VAL A 219 14.51 3.03 -9.46
N LYS A 220 15.21 4.17 -9.39
CA LYS A 220 16.02 4.67 -10.51
C LYS A 220 17.11 3.68 -10.95
N ALA A 221 17.71 2.97 -10.00
CA ALA A 221 18.73 1.97 -10.30
C ALA A 221 18.16 0.71 -10.96
N ARG A 222 16.93 0.30 -10.60
CA ARG A 222 16.30 -0.95 -11.05
C ARG A 222 15.38 -0.76 -12.26
N PHE A 223 14.67 0.34 -12.31
CA PHE A 223 13.62 0.69 -13.27
C PHE A 223 13.81 2.12 -13.81
N PRO A 224 14.95 2.43 -14.43
CA PRO A 224 15.26 3.79 -14.88
C PRO A 224 14.25 4.33 -15.90
N LYS A 225 13.73 3.49 -16.81
CA LYS A 225 12.79 3.96 -17.84
C LYS A 225 11.43 4.25 -17.24
N LEU A 226 10.92 3.37 -16.38
CA LEU A 226 9.66 3.61 -15.67
C LEU A 226 9.75 4.88 -14.81
N SER A 227 10.85 5.04 -14.06
CA SER A 227 11.08 6.25 -13.26
C SER A 227 11.09 7.51 -14.13
N SER A 228 11.71 7.45 -15.30
CA SER A 228 11.76 8.59 -16.22
C SER A 228 10.38 9.02 -16.69
N GLN A 229 9.50 8.07 -17.04
CA GLN A 229 8.14 8.38 -17.49
C GLN A 229 7.33 9.10 -16.41
N LEU A 230 7.37 8.59 -15.18
CA LEU A 230 6.70 9.20 -14.05
C LEU A 230 7.24 10.60 -13.71
N GLU A 231 8.55 10.81 -13.79
CA GLU A 231 9.16 12.12 -13.56
C GLU A 231 8.77 13.16 -14.61
N ILE A 232 8.72 12.75 -15.89
CA ILE A 232 8.29 13.62 -16.98
C ILE A 232 6.84 14.06 -16.76
N TRP A 233 5.96 13.11 -16.46
CA TRP A 233 4.55 13.39 -16.19
C TRP A 233 4.35 14.31 -14.99
N SER A 234 5.03 14.04 -13.87
CA SER A 234 4.92 14.89 -12.68
C SER A 234 5.46 16.30 -12.90
N ARG A 235 6.58 16.46 -13.63
CA ARG A 235 7.13 17.78 -14.00
C ARG A 235 6.24 18.56 -14.97
N GLY A 236 5.41 17.86 -15.76
CA GLY A 236 4.42 18.46 -16.64
C GLY A 236 3.27 19.17 -15.90
N GLY A 237 3.15 18.96 -14.58
CA GLY A 237 2.09 19.55 -13.76
C GLY A 237 0.82 18.70 -13.68
N ASN A 238 0.81 17.50 -14.26
CA ASN A 238 -0.38 16.63 -14.34
C ASN A 238 -0.68 15.90 -13.01
N GLY A 239 0.28 15.90 -12.07
CA GLY A 239 0.11 15.32 -10.75
C GLY A 239 1.43 15.17 -10.00
N SER A 240 1.38 14.49 -8.85
CA SER A 240 2.56 14.20 -8.02
C SER A 240 2.89 12.72 -8.00
N VAL A 241 4.18 12.41 -8.00
CA VAL A 241 4.70 11.04 -7.86
C VAL A 241 5.61 10.97 -6.64
N ASP A 242 5.50 9.92 -5.83
CA ASP A 242 6.51 9.57 -4.83
C ASP A 242 6.79 8.06 -4.83
N TYR A 243 7.93 7.69 -4.26
CA TYR A 243 8.53 6.37 -4.31
C TYR A 243 8.63 5.76 -2.91
N PHE A 244 8.25 4.49 -2.82
CA PHE A 244 8.20 3.74 -1.57
C PHE A 244 8.79 2.33 -1.75
N THR A 245 9.17 1.73 -0.63
CA THR A 245 9.55 0.32 -0.55
C THR A 245 8.66 -0.39 0.45
N THR A 246 8.42 -1.67 0.22
CA THR A 246 7.62 -2.48 1.13
C THR A 246 8.05 -3.94 1.11
N SER A 247 7.77 -4.63 2.21
CA SER A 247 7.71 -6.08 2.25
C SER A 247 6.46 -6.54 2.98
N ALA A 248 5.72 -7.42 2.31
CA ALA A 248 4.60 -8.14 2.90
C ALA A 248 5.07 -9.15 3.97
N PHE A 249 6.31 -9.66 3.92
CA PHE A 249 6.78 -10.72 4.85
C PHE A 249 7.79 -10.23 5.90
N GLY A 250 8.56 -9.20 5.56
CA GLY A 250 9.60 -8.65 6.42
C GLY A 250 10.89 -9.48 6.46
N ILE A 251 11.70 -9.18 7.45
CA ILE A 251 13.03 -9.77 7.67
C ILE A 251 13.14 -10.47 9.02
N LEU A 252 14.09 -11.38 9.13
CA LEU A 252 14.49 -12.08 10.34
C LEU A 252 15.84 -11.57 10.82
N GLY A 253 15.98 -11.40 12.14
CA GLY A 253 17.25 -11.00 12.76
C GLY A 253 17.56 -9.51 12.61
N ARG A 254 18.25 -8.94 13.62
CA ARG A 254 18.67 -7.52 13.63
C ARG A 254 20.11 -7.34 13.16
N GLN A 255 21.01 -8.19 13.62
CA GLN A 255 22.45 -8.09 13.32
C GLN A 255 22.82 -8.71 11.97
N TYR A 256 22.14 -9.80 11.60
CA TYR A 256 22.27 -10.46 10.31
C TYR A 256 20.88 -10.60 9.68
N PRO A 257 20.38 -9.54 9.04
CA PRO A 257 19.06 -9.57 8.41
C PRO A 257 18.98 -10.64 7.32
N GLU A 258 18.01 -11.54 7.45
CA GLU A 258 17.64 -12.50 6.42
C GLU A 258 16.22 -12.24 5.93
N PRO A 259 15.89 -12.51 4.65
CA PRO A 259 14.51 -12.51 4.19
C PRO A 259 13.63 -13.43 5.06
N ASN A 260 12.49 -12.94 5.55
CA ASN A 260 11.47 -13.83 6.14
C ASN A 260 10.64 -14.51 5.05
N SER A 261 11.29 -14.94 3.97
CA SER A 261 10.64 -15.52 2.82
C SER A 261 11.40 -16.74 2.33
N LYS A 262 10.65 -17.77 1.94
CA LYS A 262 11.14 -18.95 1.25
C LYS A 262 10.71 -18.84 -0.21
N ARG A 263 11.68 -18.57 -1.07
CA ARG A 263 11.47 -18.49 -2.51
C ARG A 263 11.08 -19.86 -3.06
N LEU A 264 9.92 -19.92 -3.72
CA LEU A 264 9.44 -21.10 -4.43
C LEU A 264 9.90 -21.07 -5.89
N ARG A 265 9.76 -19.92 -6.56
CA ARG A 265 10.10 -19.75 -7.98
C ARG A 265 10.72 -18.37 -8.24
N ARG A 266 11.57 -18.29 -9.26
CA ARG A 266 12.09 -17.03 -9.82
C ARG A 266 12.09 -17.14 -11.34
N SER A 267 11.38 -16.23 -11.99
CA SER A 267 11.36 -16.10 -13.44
C SER A 267 11.66 -14.66 -13.85
N ARG A 268 11.48 -14.35 -15.14
CA ARG A 268 11.51 -12.97 -15.63
C ARG A 268 10.29 -12.18 -15.14
N ASP A 269 9.21 -12.86 -14.83
CA ASP A 269 7.93 -12.30 -14.40
C ASP A 269 7.87 -12.01 -12.91
N GLY A 270 8.83 -12.53 -12.14
CA GLY A 270 9.01 -12.18 -10.74
C GLY A 270 9.47 -13.32 -9.86
N THR A 271 9.43 -13.06 -8.56
CA THR A 271 9.86 -14.00 -7.52
C THR A 271 8.67 -14.43 -6.66
N THR A 272 8.20 -15.67 -6.82
CA THR A 272 7.15 -16.22 -5.93
C THR A 272 7.80 -16.76 -4.66
N SER A 273 7.28 -16.34 -3.50
CA SER A 273 7.76 -16.76 -2.19
C SER A 273 6.60 -16.97 -1.23
N VAL A 274 6.82 -17.81 -0.23
CA VAL A 274 5.96 -17.92 0.95
C VAL A 274 6.72 -17.42 2.17
N ILE A 275 6.03 -17.11 3.26
CA ILE A 275 6.71 -16.70 4.49
C ILE A 275 7.53 -17.84 5.10
N LYS A 276 8.72 -17.53 5.61
CA LYS A 276 9.67 -18.53 6.16
C LYS A 276 9.37 -18.87 7.62
N LYS A 277 9.08 -17.85 8.45
CA LYS A 277 8.76 -17.96 9.88
C LYS A 277 7.56 -17.07 10.22
N PRO A 278 6.32 -17.62 10.13
CA PRO A 278 5.08 -16.90 10.47
C PRO A 278 5.07 -16.27 11.86
N LYS A 279 5.60 -16.96 12.88
CA LYS A 279 5.67 -16.44 14.25
C LYS A 279 6.55 -15.19 14.42
N LEU A 280 7.36 -14.87 13.41
CA LEU A 280 8.22 -13.70 13.35
C LEU A 280 7.82 -12.79 12.17
N TRP A 281 6.61 -12.98 11.64
CA TRP A 281 6.09 -12.20 10.53
C TRP A 281 5.92 -10.74 10.93
N ARG A 282 6.67 -9.85 10.29
CA ARG A 282 6.58 -8.43 10.54
C ARG A 282 6.76 -7.66 9.23
N PRO A 283 5.68 -7.30 8.53
CA PRO A 283 5.77 -6.50 7.31
C PRO A 283 6.30 -5.09 7.62
N PHE A 284 6.74 -4.38 6.59
CA PHE A 284 7.14 -2.98 6.69
C PHE A 284 6.76 -2.18 5.45
N GLY A 285 6.66 -0.86 5.59
CA GLY A 285 6.41 0.07 4.48
C GLY A 285 5.02 -0.02 3.84
N LEU A 286 4.06 -0.72 4.46
CA LEU A 286 2.71 -0.87 3.92
C LEU A 286 1.85 0.40 4.08
N VAL A 287 2.01 1.16 5.17
CA VAL A 287 1.12 2.32 5.44
C VAL A 287 1.64 3.63 4.85
N SER A 288 2.97 3.80 4.72
CA SER A 288 3.58 5.03 4.17
C SER A 288 3.01 5.47 2.81
N PRO A 289 2.93 4.61 1.77
CA PRO A 289 2.36 5.02 0.48
C PRO A 289 0.88 5.42 0.59
N ILE A 290 0.10 4.72 1.42
CA ILE A 290 -1.32 5.02 1.61
C ILE A 290 -1.51 6.37 2.29
N TYR A 291 -0.74 6.64 3.36
CA TYR A 291 -0.76 7.92 4.05
C TYR A 291 -0.45 9.07 3.09
N TRP A 292 0.58 8.92 2.25
CA TRP A 292 0.95 9.95 1.28
C TRP A 292 -0.11 10.14 0.19
N LEU A 293 -0.73 9.06 -0.32
CA LEU A 293 -1.82 9.16 -1.28
C LEU A 293 -3.01 9.95 -0.70
N CYS A 294 -3.38 9.68 0.55
CA CYS A 294 -4.51 10.34 1.21
C CYS A 294 -4.20 11.80 1.57
N THR A 295 -3.00 12.08 2.09
CA THR A 295 -2.69 13.38 2.71
C THR A 295 -1.83 14.31 1.84
N GLY A 296 -1.12 13.76 0.85
CA GLY A 296 -0.08 14.47 0.09
C GLY A 296 1.21 14.73 0.86
N GLU A 297 1.29 14.32 2.14
CA GLU A 297 2.45 14.55 3.00
C GLU A 297 3.18 13.25 3.29
N ARG A 298 4.50 13.33 3.42
CA ARG A 298 5.35 12.19 3.77
C ARG A 298 5.76 12.25 5.22
N HIS A 299 5.62 11.13 5.93
CA HIS A 299 6.03 11.04 7.33
C HIS A 299 7.15 10.02 7.54
N ARG A 300 8.32 10.50 7.99
CA ARG A 300 9.55 9.69 8.12
C ARG A 300 9.42 8.49 9.07
N GLU A 301 8.57 8.56 10.09
CA GLU A 301 8.34 7.40 10.97
C GLU A 301 7.58 6.27 10.29
N LEU A 302 6.74 6.56 9.28
CA LEU A 302 6.04 5.53 8.50
C LEU A 302 6.97 4.83 7.50
N ASP A 303 8.11 5.45 7.17
CA ASP A 303 9.16 4.89 6.31
C ASP A 303 10.12 3.96 7.07
N ARG A 304 9.95 3.76 8.39
CA ARG A 304 10.79 2.87 9.21
C ARG A 304 10.26 1.43 9.25
N ASP A 305 11.16 0.48 9.50
CA ASP A 305 10.88 -0.96 9.63
C ASP A 305 10.34 -1.39 11.02
#